data_AF-A0A1W1HGW7-F1
#
_entry.id   AF-A0A1W1HGW7-F1
#
_cell.length_a   1.000
_cell.length_b   1.000
_cell.length_c   1.000
_cell.angle_alpha   90.00
_cell.angle_beta   90.00
_cell.angle_gamma   90.00
#
_symmetry.space_group_name_H-M   'P 1'
#
loop_
_entity.id
_entity.type
_entity.pdbx_description
1 polymer ?
#
loop_
_entity_poly.entity_id
_entity_poly.type
_entity_poly.pdbx_seq_one_letter_code
_entity_poly.pdbx_strand_id
1 'polypeptide(L)'
;MIPILPKVKAMQPYTVRDKVLENKVVMTQIANNSPEQAMIGDFPKAVDDAIFSSHEAHKEQMMQLLSDPKKAEEFARVVFDMLQDAEVIQTNGRNYN
;
A
#
# COMPACT_ATOMS: atom_id res chain seq x y z
N MET A 1 17.04 -19.06 -3.43
CA MET A 1 16.31 -18.37 -4.51
C MET A 1 14.94 -18.05 -3.97
N ILE A 2 14.60 -16.76 -3.90
CA ILE A 2 13.52 -16.20 -3.07
C ILE A 2 12.14 -16.53 -3.68
N PRO A 3 11.13 -16.97 -2.90
CA PRO A 3 9.78 -17.15 -3.42
C PRO A 3 9.16 -15.79 -3.74
N ILE A 4 8.82 -15.60 -5.01
CA ILE A 4 8.01 -14.49 -5.51
C ILE A 4 6.59 -14.69 -4.98
N LEU A 5 6.25 -14.01 -3.88
CA LEU A 5 4.87 -13.83 -3.45
C LEU A 5 4.11 -13.00 -4.51
N PRO A 6 2.86 -13.38 -4.87
CA PRO A 6 2.06 -12.59 -5.79
C PRO A 6 1.82 -11.20 -5.18
N LYS A 7 1.96 -10.16 -6.01
CA LYS A 7 1.87 -8.75 -5.63
C LYS A 7 0.44 -8.30 -5.28
N VAL A 8 -0.17 -8.96 -4.30
CA VAL A 8 -1.30 -8.44 -3.52
C VAL A 8 -0.83 -8.23 -2.07
N LYS A 9 0.46 -7.95 -1.88
CA LYS A 9 1.04 -7.63 -0.58
C LYS A 9 0.63 -6.20 -0.24
N ALA A 10 -0.53 -6.08 0.40
CA ALA A 10 -1.10 -4.92 1.08
C ALA A 10 -0.55 -3.56 0.59
N MET A 11 -1.37 -2.81 -0.16
CA MET A 11 -1.09 -1.41 -0.51
C MET A 11 -0.65 -0.59 0.74
N GLN A 12 -1.22 -0.92 1.90
CA GLN A 12 -1.01 -0.24 3.18
C GLN A 12 0.48 -0.09 3.61
N PRO A 13 1.30 -1.14 3.75
CA PRO A 13 2.72 -0.99 4.11
C PRO A 13 3.55 -0.17 3.12
N TYR A 14 3.23 -0.19 1.81
CA TYR A 14 3.92 0.69 0.85
C TYR A 14 3.49 2.15 1.01
N THR A 15 2.19 2.41 1.20
CA THR A 15 1.67 3.76 1.49
C THR A 15 2.25 4.33 2.78
N VAL A 16 2.29 3.55 3.86
CA VAL A 16 2.87 3.95 5.15
C VAL A 16 4.37 4.23 5.00
N ARG A 17 5.11 3.35 4.30
CA ARG A 17 6.53 3.58 4.01
C ARG A 17 6.72 4.90 3.27
N ASP A 18 5.97 5.12 2.19
CA ASP A 18 6.11 6.32 1.36
C ASP A 18 5.81 7.58 2.17
N LYS A 19 4.83 7.51 3.09
CA LYS A 19 4.54 8.62 3.99
C LYS A 19 5.65 8.87 5.03
N VAL A 20 6.28 7.82 5.54
CA VAL A 20 7.45 7.95 6.44
C VAL A 20 8.64 8.56 5.69
N LEU A 21 8.84 8.23 4.40
CA LEU A 21 9.91 8.80 3.58
C LEU A 21 9.81 10.34 3.43
N GLU A 22 8.61 10.91 3.53
CA GLU A 22 8.40 12.36 3.51
C GLU A 22 8.90 13.04 4.79
N ASN A 23 9.06 12.31 5.90
CA ASN A 23 9.53 12.84 7.17
C ASN A 23 11.05 12.99 7.18
N LYS A 24 11.54 14.17 6.78
CA LYS A 24 12.98 14.49 6.70
C LYS A 24 13.74 14.29 8.01
N VAL A 25 13.10 14.52 9.16
CA VAL A 25 13.73 14.34 10.48
C VAL A 25 14.02 12.87 10.71
N VAL A 26 13.02 12.01 10.50
CA VAL A 26 13.15 10.57 10.62
C VAL A 26 14.13 10.00 9.61
N MET A 27 14.11 10.47 8.35
CA MET A 27 15.09 10.05 7.35
C MET A 27 16.52 10.43 7.74
N THR A 28 16.71 11.59 8.36
CA THR A 28 18.02 12.00 8.89
C THR A 28 18.46 11.12 10.07
N GLN A 29 17.53 10.71 10.94
CA GLN A 29 17.82 9.80 12.04
C GLN A 29 18.21 8.40 11.54
N ILE A 30 17.47 7.85 10.56
CA ILE A 30 17.79 6.56 9.94
C ILE A 30 19.17 6.60 9.28
N ALA A 31 19.52 7.71 8.62
CA ALA A 31 20.79 7.84 7.91
C ALA A 31 22.01 7.95 8.85
N ASN A 32 21.83 8.51 10.06
CA ASN A 32 22.95 8.88 10.94
C ASN A 32 23.05 8.06 12.23
N ASN A 33 22.04 7.25 12.57
CA ASN A 33 22.00 6.48 13.81
C ASN A 33 21.96 4.97 13.55
N SER A 34 22.27 4.16 14.56
CA SER A 34 22.04 2.72 14.47
C SER A 34 20.54 2.41 14.38
N PRO A 35 20.14 1.25 13.83
CA PRO A 35 18.73 0.85 13.79
C PRO A 35 18.06 0.89 15.17
N GLU A 36 18.75 0.45 16.22
CA GLU A 36 18.23 0.45 17.59
C GLU A 36 17.97 1.87 18.11
N GLN A 37 18.85 2.81 17.78
CA GLN A 37 18.69 4.22 18.14
C GLN A 37 17.54 4.88 17.38
N ALA A 38 17.38 4.57 16.08
CA ALA A 38 16.26 5.07 15.29
C ALA A 38 14.91 4.57 15.86
N MET A 39 14.84 3.31 16.30
CA MET A 39 13.64 2.69 16.87
C MET A 39 13.27 3.19 18.27
N ILE A 40 14.15 3.92 18.95
CA ILE A 40 13.85 4.61 20.22
C ILE A 40 13.63 6.13 19.98
N GLY A 41 14.03 6.63 18.81
CA GLY A 41 13.84 8.00 18.37
C GLY A 41 12.44 8.26 17.79
N ASP A 42 12.36 9.12 16.77
CA ASP A 42 11.07 9.56 16.21
C ASP A 42 10.48 8.59 15.18
N PHE A 43 11.23 7.54 14.79
CA PHE A 43 10.79 6.60 13.77
C PHE A 43 9.47 5.89 14.11
N PRO A 44 9.28 5.28 15.31
CA PRO A 44 8.03 4.60 15.63
C PRO A 44 6.82 5.53 15.56
N LYS A 45 6.96 6.76 16.07
CA LYS A 45 5.89 7.75 16.00
C LYS A 45 5.55 8.14 14.57
N ALA A 46 6.54 8.33 13.70
CA ALA A 46 6.27 8.64 12.30
C ALA A 46 5.59 7.50 11.56
N VAL A 47 5.85 6.24 11.96
CA VAL A 47 5.11 5.09 11.43
C VAL A 47 3.65 5.12 11.90
N ASP A 48 3.39 5.38 13.19
CA ASP A 48 2.03 5.50 13.72
C ASP A 48 1.26 6.63 13.03
N ASP A 49 1.87 7.82 12.92
CA ASP A 49 1.27 8.98 12.24
C ASP A 49 0.97 8.67 10.76
N ALA A 50 1.88 7.95 10.08
CA ALA A 50 1.68 7.51 8.71
C ALA A 50 0.54 6.48 8.56
N ILE A 51 0.36 5.58 9.53
CA ILE A 51 -0.76 4.63 9.57
C ILE A 51 -2.08 5.38 9.72
N PHE A 52 -2.17 6.32 10.67
CA PHE A 52 -3.39 7.10 10.89
C PHE A 52 -3.73 7.95 9.67
N SER A 53 -2.75 8.67 9.10
CA SER A 53 -2.95 9.48 7.90
C SER A 53 -3.39 8.64 6.69
N SER A 54 -2.82 7.44 6.52
CA SER A 54 -3.23 6.51 5.45
C SER A 54 -4.66 6.02 5.64
N HIS A 55 -5.08 5.78 6.89
CA HIS A 55 -6.45 5.37 7.20
C HIS A 55 -7.46 6.49 6.94
N GLU A 56 -7.16 7.73 7.32
CA GLU A 56 -8.02 8.89 7.06
C GLU A 56 -8.19 9.15 5.56
N ALA A 57 -7.09 9.17 4.80
CA ALA A 57 -7.13 9.32 3.36
C ALA A 57 -7.98 8.22 2.69
N HIS A 58 -7.79 6.96 3.10
CA HIS A 58 -8.58 5.84 2.59
C HIS A 58 -10.08 5.99 2.92
N LYS A 59 -10.41 6.43 4.14
CA LYS A 59 -11.79 6.70 4.55
C LYS A 59 -12.42 7.81 3.72
N GLU A 60 -11.68 8.90 3.46
CA GLU A 60 -12.16 10.00 2.62
C GLU A 60 -12.41 9.54 1.18
N GLN A 61 -11.48 8.79 0.59
CA GLN A 61 -11.65 8.21 -0.75
C GLN A 61 -12.88 7.32 -0.83
N MET A 62 -13.11 6.47 0.18
CA MET A 62 -14.30 5.63 0.25
C MET A 62 -15.58 6.48 0.30
N MET A 63 -15.62 7.54 1.12
CA MET A 63 -16.79 8.42 1.20
C MET A 63 -17.07 9.10 -0.14
N GLN A 64 -16.04 9.61 -0.83
CA GLN A 64 -16.20 10.23 -2.15
C GLN A 64 -16.69 9.22 -3.20
N LEU A 65 -16.15 8.00 -3.17
CA LEU A 65 -16.52 6.93 -4.08
C LEU A 65 -17.97 6.49 -3.88
N LEU A 66 -18.40 6.31 -2.63
CA LEU A 66 -19.74 5.82 -2.29
C LEU A 66 -20.81 6.91 -2.29
N SER A 67 -20.42 8.19 -2.28
CA SER A 67 -21.36 9.32 -2.34
C SER A 67 -22.04 9.50 -3.71
N ASP A 68 -21.49 8.91 -4.78
CA ASP A 68 -22.00 9.00 -6.14
C ASP A 68 -22.17 7.58 -6.73
N PRO A 69 -23.40 7.12 -6.97
CA PRO A 69 -23.67 5.81 -7.55
C PRO A 69 -22.93 5.54 -8.86
N LYS A 70 -22.68 6.57 -9.69
CA LYS A 70 -21.95 6.41 -10.95
C LYS A 70 -20.47 6.12 -10.71
N LYS A 71 -19.85 6.79 -9.74
CA LYS A 71 -18.44 6.53 -9.37
C LYS A 71 -18.28 5.12 -8.79
N ALA A 72 -19.24 4.68 -7.98
CA ALA A 72 -19.25 3.32 -7.44
C ALA A 72 -19.35 2.27 -8.56
N GLU A 73 -20.19 2.50 -9.57
CA GLU A 73 -20.33 1.63 -10.75
C GLU A 73 -19.04 1.59 -11.59
N GLU A 74 -18.43 2.75 -11.88
CA GLU A 74 -17.16 2.85 -12.60
C GLU A 74 -16.04 2.09 -11.87
N PHE A 75 -15.95 2.26 -10.54
CA PHE A 75 -14.97 1.55 -9.74
C PHE A 75 -15.19 0.04 -9.74
N ALA A 76 -16.44 -0.41 -9.62
CA ALA A 76 -16.78 -1.83 -9.72
C ALA A 76 -16.37 -2.43 -11.07
N ARG A 77 -16.52 -1.67 -12.16
CA ARG A 77 -16.07 -2.08 -13.50
C ARG A 77 -14.56 -2.22 -13.59
N VAL A 78 -13.80 -1.26 -13.07
CA VAL A 78 -12.33 -1.36 -13.03
C VAL A 78 -11.88 -2.58 -12.23
N VAL A 79 -12.48 -2.84 -11.06
CA VAL A 79 -12.18 -4.03 -10.26
C VAL A 79 -12.50 -5.31 -11.04
N PHE A 80 -13.63 -5.35 -11.73
CA PHE A 80 -14.02 -6.48 -12.57
C PHE A 80 -12.99 -6.74 -13.69
N ASP A 81 -12.57 -5.71 -14.41
CA ASP A 81 -11.57 -5.82 -15.48
C ASP A 81 -10.22 -6.32 -14.93
N MET A 82 -9.78 -5.82 -13.76
CA MET A 82 -8.54 -6.28 -13.10
C MET A 82 -8.61 -7.76 -12.70
N LEU A 83 -9.77 -8.25 -12.26
CA LEU A 83 -9.97 -9.65 -11.90
C LEU A 83 -9.93 -10.55 -13.14
N GLN A 84 -10.56 -10.12 -14.24
CA GLN A 84 -10.51 -10.83 -15.52
C GLN A 84 -9.06 -10.94 -16.03
N ASP A 85 -8.28 -9.86 -15.94
CA ASP A 85 -6.86 -9.87 -16.33
C ASP A 85 -6.01 -10.78 -15.41
N ALA A 86 -6.31 -10.79 -14.11
CA ALA A 86 -5.62 -11.65 -13.15
C ALA A 86 -5.95 -13.15 -13.33
N GLU A 87 -7.18 -13.49 -13.74
CA GLU A 87 -7.57 -14.86 -14.09
C GLU A 87 -7.02 -15.32 -15.44
N VAL A 88 -6.87 -14.42 -16.41
CA VAL A 88 -6.23 -14.70 -17.72
C VAL A 88 -4.75 -15.11 -17.55
N ILE A 89 -4.08 -14.71 -16.48
CA ILE A 89 -2.71 -15.16 -16.16
C ILE A 89 -2.69 -16.60 -15.62
N GLN A 90 -3.75 -17.07 -14.97
CA GLN A 90 -3.79 -18.42 -14.38
C GLN A 90 -4.18 -19.52 -15.37
N THR A 91 -4.94 -19.20 -16.43
CA THR A 91 -5.34 -20.19 -17.45
C THR A 91 -4.26 -20.46 -18.50
N ASN A 92 -3.30 -19.54 -18.69
CA ASN A 92 -2.18 -19.69 -19.61
C ASN A 92 -0.94 -20.38 -19.02
N GLY A 93 -0.98 -20.77 -17.73
CA GLY A 93 0.16 -21.38 -17.01
C GLY A 93 0.21 -22.91 -16.98
N ARG A 94 -0.73 -23.62 -17.62
CA ARG A 94 -0.74 -25.09 -17.67
C ARG A 94 -0.37 -25.59 -19.07
N ASN A 95 0.88 -25.46 -19.45
CA ASN A 95 1.57 -26.36 -20.38
C ASN A 95 3.04 -25.98 -20.49
N TYR A 96 3.90 -26.66 -19.71
CA TYR A 96 5.26 -26.95 -20.14
C TYR A 96 5.56 -28.39 -19.74
N ASN A 97 5.72 -29.22 -20.78
CA ASN A 97 6.42 -30.50 -20.70
C ASN A 97 7.89 -30.25 -20.33
#